data_AF-A0A357D883-F1
#
_entry.id   AF-A0A357D883-F1
#
_cell.length_a   1.000
_cell.length_b   1.000
_cell.length_c   1.000
_cell.angle_alpha   90.00
_cell.angle_beta   90.00
_cell.angle_gamma   90.00
#
_symmetry.space_group_name_H-M   'P 1'
#
loop_
_entity.id
_entity.type
_entity.pdbx_description
1 polymer ?
#
loop_
_entity_poly.entity_id
_entity_poly.type
_entity_poly.pdbx_seq_one_letter_code
_entity_poly.pdbx_strand_id
1 'polypeptide(L)'
;MKDNNTAQFFSGVEIQCETEEQKEVIVQVLRDLLTLEEEELRKQEYPDSFRKGNKIEARQIIDHHFVPDEVGKGLNDDFYTELATKEVRASIINLLQQLGEE
;
A
#
# COMPACT_ATOMS: atom_id res chain seq x y z
N MET A 1 -12.19 0.12 20.93
CA MET A 1 -11.12 -0.47 20.09
C MET A 1 -10.35 0.71 19.54
N LYS A 2 -9.01 0.68 19.51
CA LYS A 2 -8.29 1.71 18.74
C LYS A 2 -8.68 1.49 17.28
N ASP A 3 -9.29 2.47 16.65
CA ASP A 3 -9.50 2.46 15.20
C ASP A 3 -8.13 2.30 14.54
N ASN A 4 -8.00 1.27 13.71
CA ASN A 4 -6.81 1.00 12.92
C ASN A 4 -7.00 1.71 11.59
N ASN A 5 -6.45 2.92 11.47
CA ASN A 5 -6.72 3.78 10.33
C ASN A 5 -6.20 3.17 9.04
N THR A 6 -5.06 2.48 9.09
CA THR A 6 -4.50 1.78 7.93
C THR A 6 -5.41 0.65 7.46
N ALA A 7 -5.99 -0.12 8.38
CA ALA A 7 -6.94 -1.17 8.01
C ALA A 7 -8.22 -0.59 7.40
N GLN A 8 -8.72 0.51 7.95
CA GLN A 8 -9.89 1.22 7.42
C GLN A 8 -9.61 1.83 6.04
N PHE A 9 -8.42 2.37 5.82
CA PHE A 9 -8.00 2.92 4.53
C PHE A 9 -7.97 1.83 3.46
N PHE A 10 -7.32 0.69 3.73
CA PHE A 10 -7.27 -0.42 2.76
C PHE A 10 -8.63 -1.12 2.59
N SER A 11 -9.59 -0.90 3.48
CA SER A 11 -10.93 -1.44 3.36
C SER A 11 -11.75 -0.61 2.37
N GLY A 12 -12.10 -1.22 1.23
CA GLY A 12 -12.92 -0.57 0.20
C GLY A 12 -12.14 0.30 -0.78
N VAL A 13 -10.81 0.34 -0.66
CA VAL A 13 -9.95 1.12 -1.55
C VAL A 13 -10.00 0.58 -2.99
N GLU A 14 -10.01 1.48 -3.95
CA GLU A 14 -9.85 1.16 -5.37
C GLU A 14 -8.37 1.31 -5.75
N ILE A 15 -7.80 0.29 -6.40
CA ILE A 15 -6.44 0.34 -6.96
C ILE A 15 -6.53 0.81 -8.41
N GLN A 16 -5.83 1.89 -8.73
CA GLN A 16 -5.74 2.47 -10.07
C GLN A 16 -4.35 2.26 -10.66
N CYS A 17 -4.29 1.51 -11.77
CA CYS A 17 -3.10 1.35 -12.59
C CYS A 17 -3.47 1.29 -14.07
N GLU A 18 -2.68 1.96 -14.90
CA GLU A 18 -2.86 2.07 -16.35
C GLU A 18 -1.94 1.14 -17.14
N THR A 19 -0.86 0.66 -16.51
CA THR A 19 0.16 -0.17 -17.14
C THR A 19 0.52 -1.39 -16.29
N GLU A 20 1.00 -2.45 -16.94
CA GLU A 20 1.52 -3.63 -16.24
C GLU A 20 2.71 -3.26 -15.34
N GLU A 21 3.56 -2.31 -15.76
CA GLU A 21 4.71 -1.85 -14.97
C GLU A 21 4.26 -1.19 -13.65
N GLN A 22 3.16 -0.41 -13.67
CA GLN A 22 2.55 0.14 -12.45
C GLN A 22 1.98 -0.97 -11.58
N LYS A 23 1.30 -1.94 -12.18
CA LYS A 23 0.74 -3.09 -11.45
C LYS A 23 1.84 -3.90 -10.75
N GLU A 24 2.94 -4.18 -11.43
CA GLU A 24 4.10 -4.89 -10.85
C GLU A 24 4.68 -4.13 -9.65
N VAL A 25 4.82 -2.81 -9.74
CA VAL A 25 5.29 -1.98 -8.62
C VAL A 25 4.31 -2.01 -7.46
N ILE A 26 3.00 -1.89 -7.71
CA ILE A 26 1.97 -1.97 -6.66
C ILE A 26 2.00 -3.34 -5.97
N VAL A 27 2.08 -4.43 -6.73
CA VAL A 27 2.18 -5.79 -6.18
C VAL A 27 3.44 -5.94 -5.33
N GLN A 28 4.58 -5.42 -5.81
CA GLN A 28 5.82 -5.46 -5.05
C GLN A 28 5.71 -4.68 -3.74
N VAL A 29 5.11 -3.48 -3.76
CA VAL A 29 4.84 -2.70 -2.54
C VAL A 29 3.99 -3.50 -1.58
N LEU A 30 2.84 -4.03 -2.02
CA LEU A 30 1.93 -4.80 -1.16
C LEU A 30 2.60 -6.04 -0.55
N ARG A 31 3.47 -6.73 -1.30
CA ARG A 31 4.28 -7.83 -0.79
C ARG A 31 5.26 -7.37 0.29
N ASP A 32 5.98 -6.29 0.03
CA ASP A 32 6.95 -5.73 0.96
C ASP A 32 6.28 -5.25 2.25
N LEU A 33 5.06 -4.70 2.18
CA LEU A 33 4.26 -4.37 3.37
C LEU A 33 3.96 -5.59 4.26
N LEU A 34 3.95 -6.81 3.71
CA LEU A 34 3.71 -8.05 4.45
C LEU A 34 4.99 -8.72 4.96
N THR A 35 6.13 -8.46 4.33
CA THR A 35 7.36 -9.25 4.52
C THR A 35 8.51 -8.45 5.15
N LEU A 36 8.61 -7.16 4.88
CA LEU A 36 9.68 -6.31 5.42
C LEU A 36 9.33 -5.82 6.82
N GLU A 37 10.35 -5.69 7.67
CA GLU A 37 10.23 -5.02 8.95
C GLU A 37 10.09 -3.50 8.76
N GLU A 38 9.52 -2.82 9.76
CA GLU A 38 9.23 -1.37 9.69
C GLU A 38 10.44 -0.51 9.27
N GLU A 39 11.63 -0.79 9.84
CA GLU A 39 12.84 -0.04 9.51
C GLU A 39 13.37 -0.28 8.09
N GLU A 40 13.15 -1.47 7.54
CA GLU A 40 13.56 -1.83 6.18
C GLU A 40 12.60 -1.19 5.17
N LEU A 41 11.30 -1.30 5.44
CA LEU A 41 10.26 -0.74 4.58
C LEU A 41 10.35 0.80 4.48
N ARG A 42 10.71 1.48 5.56
CA ARG A 42 10.96 2.93 5.56
C ARG A 42 12.15 3.37 4.70
N LYS A 43 13.09 2.46 4.42
CA LYS A 43 14.28 2.73 3.59
C LYS A 43 14.11 2.25 2.16
N GLN A 44 13.07 1.45 1.90
CA GLN A 44 12.82 0.85 0.60
C GLN A 44 12.25 1.89 -0.36
N GLU A 45 12.77 1.89 -1.58
CA GLU A 45 12.40 2.83 -2.63
C GLU A 45 11.92 2.08 -3.88
N TYR A 46 10.86 2.60 -4.50
CA TYR A 46 10.20 2.02 -5.66
C TYR A 46 10.26 2.98 -6.85
N PRO A 47 10.29 2.48 -8.10
CA PRO A 47 10.22 3.34 -9.27
C PRO A 47 8.97 4.22 -9.27
N ASP A 48 9.15 5.52 -9.48
CA ASP A 48 8.02 6.45 -9.66
C ASP A 48 7.49 6.34 -11.09
N SER A 49 6.32 5.71 -11.25
CA SER A 49 5.68 5.51 -12.55
C SER A 49 5.21 6.83 -13.20
N PHE A 50 5.06 7.91 -12.43
CA PHE A 50 4.69 9.23 -12.95
C PHE A 50 5.90 10.08 -13.34
N ARG A 51 7.08 9.79 -12.77
CA ARG A 51 8.32 10.53 -13.03
C ARG A 51 9.49 9.59 -13.29
N LYS A 52 9.69 9.27 -14.57
CA LYS A 52 10.75 8.36 -15.02
C LYS A 52 12.13 8.72 -14.44
N GLY A 53 12.76 7.73 -13.81
CA GLY A 53 14.10 7.84 -13.21
C GLY A 53 14.11 8.29 -11.76
N ASN A 54 12.97 8.73 -11.22
CA ASN A 54 12.82 8.98 -9.79
C ASN A 54 12.42 7.71 -9.05
N LYS A 55 12.67 7.71 -7.75
CA LYS A 55 12.17 6.72 -6.83
C LYS A 55 11.41 7.38 -5.69
N ILE A 56 10.42 6.66 -5.17
CA ILE A 56 9.53 7.11 -4.10
C ILE A 56 9.29 5.98 -3.10
N GLU A 57 8.90 6.32 -1.88
CA GLU A 57 8.65 5.34 -0.82
C GLU A 57 7.28 4.64 -0.99
N ALA A 58 7.09 3.53 -0.27
CA ALA A 58 5.84 2.75 -0.30
C ALA A 58 4.59 3.61 -0.05
N ARG A 59 4.64 4.53 0.91
CA ARG A 59 3.51 5.42 1.24
C ARG A 59 3.09 6.28 0.05
N GLN A 60 4.07 6.81 -0.69
CA GLN A 60 3.79 7.62 -1.87
C GLN A 60 3.20 6.80 -3.03
N ILE A 61 3.64 5.54 -3.20
CA ILE A 61 3.00 4.62 -4.16
C ILE A 61 1.53 4.41 -3.78
N ILE A 62 1.25 4.21 -2.49
CA ILE A 62 -0.13 4.05 -2.00
C ILE A 62 -0.93 5.32 -2.29
N ASP A 63 -0.43 6.49 -1.89
CA ASP A 63 -1.12 7.77 -2.10
C ASP A 63 -1.41 8.08 -3.58
N HIS A 64 -0.59 7.57 -4.51
CA HIS A 64 -0.77 7.78 -5.95
C HIS A 64 -1.75 6.79 -6.59
N HIS A 65 -1.81 5.55 -6.11
CA HIS A 65 -2.53 4.46 -6.79
C HIS A 65 -3.76 3.95 -6.04
N PHE A 66 -3.96 4.35 -4.78
CA PHE A 66 -5.01 3.83 -3.93
C PHE A 66 -6.02 4.94 -3.62
N VAL A 67 -7.21 4.82 -4.20
CA VAL A 67 -8.29 5.80 -4.04
C VAL A 67 -9.26 5.30 -2.97
N PRO A 68 -9.38 5.97 -1.82
CA PRO A 68 -10.32 5.56 -0.78
C PRO A 68 -11.77 5.76 -1.25
N ASP A 69 -12.65 4.89 -0.77
CA ASP A 69 -14.11 4.93 -1.04
C ASP A 69 -14.82 6.12 -0.37
N GLU A 70 -14.23 6.69 0.67
CA GLU A 70 -14.78 7.82 1.43
C GLU A 70 -13.78 8.98 1.54
N VAL A 71 -14.31 10.19 1.35
CA VAL A 71 -13.53 11.43 1.52
C VAL A 71 -13.10 11.56 2.98
N GLY A 72 -11.78 11.69 3.21
CA GLY A 72 -11.19 11.85 4.54
C GLY A 72 -10.58 10.58 5.12
N LYS A 73 -10.76 9.41 4.48
CA LYS A 73 -9.92 8.25 4.76
C LYS A 73 -8.51 8.50 4.23
N GLY A 74 -7.51 8.20 5.03
CA GLY A 74 -6.11 8.38 4.67
C GLY A 74 -5.19 7.65 5.64
N LEU A 75 -3.94 7.51 5.23
CA LEU A 75 -2.90 6.96 6.08
C LEU A 75 -2.47 7.99 7.13
N ASN A 76 -2.37 7.56 8.39
CA ASN A 76 -1.86 8.36 9.50
C ASN A 76 -0.36 8.09 9.73
N ASP A 77 0.21 8.72 10.76
CA ASP A 77 1.62 8.54 11.13
C ASP A 77 1.93 7.15 11.69
N ASP A 78 0.90 6.42 12.14
CA ASP A 78 1.02 5.05 12.64
C ASP A 78 1.07 4.00 11.52
N PHE A 79 1.00 4.41 10.24
CA PHE A 79 0.94 3.52 9.07
C PHE A 79 1.89 2.32 9.18
N TYR A 80 3.18 2.58 9.32
CA TYR A 80 4.20 1.53 9.36
C TYR A 80 4.07 0.60 10.57
N THR A 81 3.67 1.13 11.72
CA THR A 81 3.48 0.34 12.94
C THR A 81 2.19 -0.47 12.90
N GLU A 82 1.16 0.02 12.20
CA GLU A 82 -0.12 -0.68 12.01
C GLU A 82 -0.02 -1.86 11.02
N LEU A 83 0.99 -1.91 10.14
CA LEU A 83 1.20 -3.02 9.18
C LEU A 83 1.35 -4.39 9.84
N ALA A 84 1.88 -4.44 11.07
CA ALA A 84 2.04 -5.69 11.82
C ALA A 84 0.71 -6.26 12.33
N THR A 85 -0.36 -5.47 12.31
CA THR A 85 -1.67 -5.89 12.81
C THR A 85 -2.33 -6.90 11.88
N LYS A 86 -3.08 -7.85 12.46
CA LYS A 86 -3.77 -8.89 11.68
C LYS A 86 -4.77 -8.32 10.69
N GLU A 87 -5.44 -7.23 11.05
CA GLU A 87 -6.44 -6.57 10.23
C GLU A 87 -5.82 -5.96 8.96
N VAL A 88 -4.72 -5.20 9.11
CA VAL A 88 -4.01 -4.63 7.97
C VAL A 88 -3.45 -5.72 7.06
N ARG A 89 -2.81 -6.74 7.63
CA ARG A 89 -2.27 -7.87 6.85
C ARG A 89 -3.36 -8.58 6.05
N ALA A 90 -4.53 -8.81 6.66
CA ALA A 90 -5.67 -9.43 5.97
C ALA A 90 -6.18 -8.56 4.81
N SER A 91 -6.26 -7.23 5.00
CA SER A 91 -6.64 -6.31 3.93
C SER A 91 -5.63 -6.33 2.77
N ILE A 92 -4.33 -6.29 3.06
CA ILE A 92 -3.28 -6.34 2.03
C ILE A 92 -3.31 -7.67 1.25
N ILE A 93 -3.53 -8.80 1.93
CA ILE A 93 -3.68 -10.11 1.26
C ILE A 93 -4.88 -10.10 0.30
N ASN A 94 -6.02 -9.55 0.73
CA ASN A 94 -7.20 -9.44 -0.14
C ASN A 94 -6.92 -8.57 -1.38
N LEU A 95 -6.19 -7.45 -1.22
CA LEU A 95 -5.80 -6.59 -2.33
C LEU A 95 -4.88 -7.32 -3.33
N LEU A 96 -3.92 -8.12 -2.84
CA LEU A 96 -3.09 -8.97 -3.71
C LEU A 96 -3.94 -9.98 -4.50
N GLN A 97 -4.92 -10.62 -3.86
CA GLN A 97 -5.84 -11.54 -4.53
C GLN A 97 -6.69 -10.85 -5.61
N GLN A 98 -7.14 -9.61 -5.37
CA GLN A 98 -7.88 -8.81 -6.37
C GLN A 98 -7.02 -8.47 -7.59
N LEU A 99 -5.70 -8.34 -7.41
CA LEU A 99 -4.75 -8.12 -8.50
C LEU A 99 -4.40 -9.41 -9.26
N GLY A 100 -4.92 -10.56 -8.84
CA GLY A 100 -4.68 -11.86 -9.47
C GLY A 100 -3.42 -12.56 -8.98
N GLU A 101 -2.87 -12.16 -7.83
CA GLU A 101 -1.76 -12.85 -7.18
C GLU A 101 -2.33 -13.94 -6.24
N GLU A 102 -2.00 -15.21 -6.52
CA GLU A 102 -2.43 -16.39 -5.75
C GLU A 102 -1.60 -16.66 -4.48
#